data_AF-A0A4C1ZN13-F1
#
_entry.id   AF-A0A4C1ZN13-F1
#
_cell.length_a   1.000
_cell.length_b   1.000
_cell.length_c   1.000
_cell.angle_alpha   90.00
_cell.angle_beta   90.00
_cell.angle_gamma   90.00
#
_symmetry.space_group_name_H-M   'P 1'
#
loop_
_entity.id
_entity.type
_entity.pdbx_description
1 polymer ?
#
loop_
_entity_poly.entity_id
_entity_poly.type
_entity_poly.pdbx_seq_one_letter_code
_entity_poly.pdbx_strand_id
1 'polypeptide(L)'
;MIYCINIVYGANDLTITFSDEMYNEALIAIEDLCIVIANLPLSNFGMNSPNRTASDLMNTEMNRELQYSTVEMAAIVARNVPLMNEEQRTIYDRIMLAVSAGQGGFFFLDAPGGTGKTFVR
;
A
#
# COMPACT_ATOMS: atom_id res chain seq x y z
N MET A 1 -16.54 55.39 32.21
CA MET A 1 -15.37 54.69 31.64
C MET A 1 -15.25 53.37 32.38
N ILE A 2 -15.80 52.27 31.86
CA ILE A 2 -15.23 51.42 30.79
C ILE A 2 -13.91 50.78 31.28
N TYR A 3 -14.05 49.51 31.72
CA TYR A 3 -13.11 48.37 31.74
C TYR A 3 -11.74 48.58 32.44
N CYS A 4 -11.23 47.67 33.27
CA CYS A 4 -10.90 46.31 32.88
C CYS A 4 -11.12 45.32 34.03
N ILE A 5 -11.96 44.34 33.71
CA ILE A 5 -12.12 43.06 34.39
C ILE A 5 -10.74 42.38 34.44
N ASN A 6 -10.37 41.89 35.62
CA ASN A 6 -9.32 40.88 35.79
C ASN A 6 -9.74 39.63 35.00
N ILE A 7 -9.42 39.58 33.71
CA ILE A 7 -9.43 38.32 33.00
C ILE A 7 -8.04 37.74 33.23
N VAL A 8 -8.00 36.82 34.19
CA VAL A 8 -7.06 35.71 34.18
C VAL A 8 -7.27 34.99 32.85
N TYR A 9 -6.66 35.52 31.77
CA TYR A 9 -6.35 34.71 30.62
C TYR A 9 -5.17 33.87 31.08
N GLY A 10 -5.49 32.78 31.78
CA GLY A 10 -4.66 31.59 31.71
C GLY A 10 -4.60 31.24 30.24
N ALA A 11 -3.57 31.76 29.56
CA ALA A 11 -3.08 31.21 28.33
C ALA A 11 -2.60 29.81 28.68
N ASN A 12 -3.54 28.87 28.77
CA ASN A 12 -3.28 27.53 28.29
C ASN A 12 -3.12 27.67 26.77
N ASP A 13 -2.03 28.32 26.36
CA ASP A 13 -1.45 28.03 25.07
C ASP A 13 -1.11 26.55 25.17
N LEU A 14 -2.00 25.71 24.66
CA LEU A 14 -1.72 24.31 24.46
C LEU A 14 -0.69 24.31 23.34
N THR A 15 0.55 24.65 23.65
CA THR A 15 1.69 24.43 22.79
C THR A 15 1.79 22.90 22.72
N ILE A 16 1.10 22.31 21.73
CA ILE A 16 1.25 20.89 21.42
C ILE A 16 2.70 20.78 20.97
N THR A 17 3.58 20.41 21.90
CA THR A 17 4.97 20.13 21.59
C THR A 17 4.97 18.86 20.76
N PHE A 18 5.15 19.00 19.44
CA PHE A 18 5.34 17.87 18.55
C PHE A 18 6.56 17.07 19.02
N SER A 19 6.37 15.78 19.29
CA SER A 19 7.48 14.89 19.62
C SER A 19 8.15 14.39 18.35
N ASP A 20 9.39 13.92 18.48
CA ASP A 20 10.11 13.30 17.37
C ASP A 20 9.37 12.06 16.84
N GLU A 21 8.64 11.33 17.70
CA GLU A 21 7.79 10.22 17.27
C GLU A 21 6.65 10.69 16.37
N MET A 22 5.97 11.79 16.73
CA MET A 22 4.89 12.34 15.88
C MET A 22 5.41 12.77 14.51
N TYR A 23 6.62 13.33 14.46
CA TYR A 23 7.28 13.69 13.22
C TYR A 23 7.65 12.46 12.39
N ASN A 24 8.18 11.42 13.03
CA ASN A 24 8.52 10.16 12.37
C ASN A 24 7.28 9.47 11.77
N GLU A 25 6.18 9.38 12.51
CA GLU A 25 4.92 8.82 12.03
C GLU A 25 4.39 9.59 10.80
N ALA A 26 4.49 10.92 10.82
CA ALA A 26 4.13 11.72 9.67
C ALA A 26 5.03 11.42 8.45
N LEU A 27 6.34 11.29 8.64
CA LEU A 27 7.26 10.92 7.55
C LEU A 27 6.96 9.52 6.99
N ILE A 28 6.62 8.54 7.83
CA ILE A 28 6.21 7.21 7.39
C ILE A 28 4.97 7.32 6.49
N ALA A 29 3.93 8.01 6.97
CA ALA A 29 2.68 8.15 6.22
C ALA A 29 2.88 8.86 4.87
N ILE A 30 3.71 9.91 4.82
CA ILE A 30 4.01 10.64 3.58
C ILE A 30 4.84 9.75 2.64
N GLU A 31 5.83 9.01 3.15
CA GLU A 31 6.63 8.13 2.30
C GLU A 31 5.82 6.99 1.70
N ASP A 32 4.92 6.39 2.47
CA ASP A 32 4.04 5.32 2.00
C ASP A 32 3.18 5.81 0.83
N LEU A 33 2.67 7.05 0.89
CA LEU A 33 1.95 7.68 -0.22
C LEU A 33 2.85 7.93 -1.44
N CYS A 34 4.08 8.41 -1.23
CA CYS A 34 5.06 8.60 -2.30
C CYS A 34 5.40 7.28 -3.01
N ILE A 35 5.54 6.19 -2.26
CA ILE A 35 5.77 4.85 -2.82
C ILE A 35 4.56 4.40 -3.64
N VAL A 36 3.33 4.63 -3.16
CA VAL A 36 2.11 4.28 -3.89
C VAL A 36 2.01 5.03 -5.22
N ILE A 37 2.28 6.34 -5.22
CA ILE A 37 2.05 7.20 -6.41
C ILE A 37 3.23 7.14 -7.39
N ALA A 38 4.46 7.17 -6.90
CA ALA A 38 5.67 7.35 -7.71
C ALA A 38 6.64 6.16 -7.62
N ASN A 39 6.38 5.19 -6.74
CA ASN A 39 7.30 4.08 -6.45
C ASN A 39 8.71 4.56 -6.08
N LEU A 40 8.78 5.69 -5.37
CA LEU A 40 10.03 6.34 -4.96
C LEU A 40 9.95 6.74 -3.47
N PRO A 41 11.03 6.55 -2.70
CA PRO A 41 11.10 6.97 -1.30
C PRO A 41 11.29 8.48 -1.18
N LEU A 42 11.07 9.04 0.02
CA LEU A 42 11.22 10.47 0.33
C LEU A 42 12.63 10.97 0.08
N SER A 43 13.64 10.13 0.29
CA SER A 43 15.05 10.46 0.02
C SER A 43 15.28 10.85 -1.45
N ASN A 44 14.50 10.28 -2.38
CA ASN A 44 14.58 10.61 -3.80
C ASN A 44 13.99 11.99 -4.13
N PHE A 45 13.23 12.59 -3.21
CA PHE A 45 12.71 13.94 -3.28
C PHE A 45 13.55 14.94 -2.46
N GLY A 46 14.68 14.50 -1.91
CA GLY A 46 15.56 15.34 -1.07
C GLY A 46 15.04 15.57 0.35
N MET A 47 14.10 14.74 0.82
CA MET A 47 13.56 14.78 2.17
C MET A 47 14.22 13.75 3.09
N ASN A 48 14.12 13.96 4.40
CA ASN A 48 14.62 13.02 5.40
C ASN A 48 13.83 11.70 5.32
N SER A 49 14.53 10.57 5.35
CA SER A 49 13.90 9.26 5.44
C SER A 49 13.32 9.02 6.84
N PRO A 50 12.13 8.41 6.94
CA PRO A 50 11.58 7.99 8.23
C PRO A 50 12.42 6.86 8.84
N ASN A 51 12.41 6.79 10.17
CA ASN A 51 12.91 5.66 10.93
C ASN A 51 11.81 4.60 11.04
N ARG A 52 11.92 3.52 10.26
CA ARG A 52 10.96 2.41 10.29
C ARG A 52 11.43 1.27 11.17
N THR A 53 10.52 0.76 11.98
CA THR A 53 10.65 -0.54 12.62
C THR A 53 10.37 -1.67 11.62
N ALA A 54 10.68 -2.91 12.01
CA ALA A 54 10.35 -4.09 11.20
C ALA A 54 8.83 -4.25 10.97
N SER A 55 8.00 -3.86 11.94
CA SER A 55 6.55 -3.88 11.80
C SER A 55 6.04 -2.85 10.81
N ASP A 56 6.63 -1.65 10.79
CA ASP A 56 6.22 -0.59 9.85
C ASP A 56 6.48 -1.03 8.42
N LEU A 57 7.65 -1.62 8.16
CA LEU A 57 7.99 -2.19 6.86
C LEU A 57 6.99 -3.26 6.40
N MET A 58 6.60 -4.18 7.30
CA MET A 58 5.59 -5.20 6.97
C MET A 58 4.22 -4.59 6.68
N ASN A 59 3.80 -3.59 7.46
CA ASN A 59 2.53 -2.90 7.27
C ASN A 59 2.50 -2.12 5.95
N THR A 60 3.58 -1.40 5.61
CA THR A 60 3.71 -0.69 4.34
C THR A 60 3.63 -1.65 3.15
N GLU A 61 4.36 -2.77 3.16
CA GLU A 61 4.31 -3.75 2.07
C GLU A 61 2.93 -4.43 1.98
N MET A 62 2.30 -4.76 3.12
CA MET A 62 0.94 -5.30 3.13
C MET A 62 -0.06 -4.30 2.51
N ASN A 63 0.00 -3.04 2.92
CA ASN A 63 -0.87 -2.00 2.39
C ASN A 63 -0.62 -1.75 0.90
N ARG A 64 0.61 -1.91 0.43
CA ARG A 64 0.97 -1.80 -0.98
C ARG A 64 0.39 -2.95 -1.80
N GLU A 65 0.49 -4.18 -1.32
CA GLU A 65 -0.08 -5.37 -1.97
C GLU A 65 -1.62 -5.33 -2.05
N LEU A 66 -2.28 -4.66 -1.09
CA LEU A 66 -3.74 -4.52 -1.05
C LEU A 66 -4.28 -3.33 -1.87
N GLN A 67 -3.43 -2.40 -2.29
CA GLN A 67 -3.84 -1.16 -2.98
C GLN A 67 -3.99 -1.34 -4.50
N TYR A 68 -4.63 -2.41 -4.95
CA TYR A 68 -4.99 -2.59 -6.36
C TYR A 68 -6.44 -2.15 -6.63
N SER A 69 -6.68 -1.60 -7.82
CA SER A 69 -8.04 -1.27 -8.26
C SER A 69 -8.79 -2.55 -8.66
N THR A 70 -9.81 -2.92 -7.90
CA THR A 70 -10.65 -4.09 -8.21
C THR A 70 -11.34 -3.95 -9.57
N VAL A 71 -11.65 -2.73 -9.99
CA VAL A 71 -12.24 -2.42 -11.30
C VAL A 71 -11.23 -2.68 -12.42
N GLU A 72 -9.99 -2.22 -12.26
CA GLU A 72 -8.93 -2.48 -13.24
C GLU A 72 -8.58 -3.98 -13.31
N MET A 73 -8.50 -4.65 -12.15
CA MET A 73 -8.29 -6.09 -12.06
C MET A 73 -9.37 -6.87 -12.82
N ALA A 74 -10.65 -6.52 -12.62
CA ALA A 74 -11.75 -7.15 -13.32
C ALA A 74 -11.67 -6.93 -14.83
N ALA A 75 -11.30 -5.73 -15.28
CA ALA A 75 -11.09 -5.43 -16.69
C ALA A 75 -9.92 -6.22 -17.30
N ILE A 76 -8.82 -6.37 -16.56
CA ILE A 76 -7.66 -7.19 -16.96
C ILE A 76 -8.08 -8.65 -17.13
N VAL A 77 -8.79 -9.22 -16.14
CA VAL A 77 -9.27 -10.60 -16.17
C VAL A 77 -10.20 -10.83 -17.37
N ALA A 78 -11.19 -9.96 -17.57
CA ALA A 78 -12.14 -10.06 -18.67
C ALA A 78 -11.45 -10.05 -20.05
N ARG A 79 -10.38 -9.26 -20.20
CA ARG A 79 -9.58 -9.19 -21.43
C ARG A 79 -8.65 -10.38 -21.61
N ASN A 80 -7.99 -10.85 -20.55
CA ASN A 80 -6.90 -11.80 -20.65
C ASN A 80 -7.38 -13.26 -20.63
N VAL A 81 -8.43 -13.60 -19.88
CA VAL A 81 -8.93 -14.99 -19.76
C VAL A 81 -9.29 -15.60 -21.12
N PRO A 82 -9.94 -14.90 -22.06
CA PRO A 82 -10.21 -15.45 -23.40
C PRO A 82 -8.97 -15.71 -24.25
N LEU A 83 -7.83 -15.09 -23.92
CA LEU A 83 -6.57 -15.21 -24.67
C LEU A 83 -5.66 -16.33 -24.12
N MET A 84 -6.04 -16.95 -23.00
CA MET A 84 -5.27 -18.03 -22.39
C MET A 84 -5.34 -19.31 -23.23
N ASN A 85 -4.24 -20.04 -23.29
CA ASN A 85 -4.25 -21.41 -23.79
C ASN A 85 -4.85 -22.37 -22.75
N GLU A 86 -5.06 -23.63 -23.13
CA GLU A 86 -5.72 -24.64 -22.28
C GLU A 86 -4.98 -24.88 -20.95
N GLU A 87 -3.64 -24.90 -20.96
CA GLU A 87 -2.83 -25.08 -19.75
C GLU A 87 -2.99 -23.88 -18.80
N GLN A 88 -2.89 -22.66 -19.32
CA GLN A 88 -3.04 -21.42 -18.55
C GLN A 88 -4.45 -21.29 -17.97
N ARG A 89 -5.48 -21.62 -18.75
CA ARG A 89 -6.89 -21.64 -18.31
C ARG A 89 -7.10 -22.61 -17.15
N THR A 90 -6.53 -23.82 -17.27
CA THR A 90 -6.60 -24.86 -16.24
C THR A 90 -5.98 -24.40 -14.92
N ILE A 91 -4.80 -23.76 -14.99
CA ILE A 91 -4.12 -23.21 -13.82
C ILE A 91 -4.94 -22.09 -13.19
N TYR A 92 -5.44 -21.16 -14.01
CA TYR A 92 -6.28 -20.05 -13.54
C TYR A 92 -7.53 -20.55 -12.81
N ASP A 93 -8.26 -21.51 -13.38
CA ASP A 93 -9.47 -22.07 -12.76
C ASP A 93 -9.18 -22.71 -11.41
N ARG A 94 -8.06 -23.44 -11.31
CA ARG A 94 -7.64 -24.08 -10.05
C ARG A 94 -7.31 -23.05 -8.97
N ILE A 95 -6.64 -21.96 -9.33
CA ILE A 95 -6.32 -20.87 -8.40
C ILE A 95 -7.62 -20.19 -7.96
N MET A 96 -8.50 -19.83 -8.90
CA MET A 96 -9.78 -19.19 -8.58
C MET A 96 -10.65 -20.07 -7.67
N LEU A 97 -10.67 -21.38 -7.90
CA LEU A 97 -11.37 -22.33 -7.04
C LEU A 97 -10.80 -22.29 -5.62
N ALA A 98 -9.47 -22.41 -5.46
CA ALA A 98 -8.82 -22.39 -4.14
C ALA A 98 -9.09 -21.07 -3.39
N VAL A 99 -8.98 -19.93 -4.09
CA VAL A 99 -9.29 -18.60 -3.53
C VAL A 99 -10.75 -18.54 -3.07
N SER A 100 -11.70 -18.96 -3.91
CA SER A 100 -13.12 -18.94 -3.58
C SER A 100 -13.49 -19.87 -2.40
N ALA A 101 -12.72 -20.95 -2.22
CA ALA A 101 -12.86 -21.88 -1.10
C ALA A 101 -12.10 -21.44 0.16
N GLY A 102 -11.40 -20.30 0.15
CA GLY A 102 -10.56 -19.86 1.27
C GLY A 102 -9.39 -20.82 1.56
N GLN A 103 -9.00 -21.64 0.59
CA GLN A 103 -7.88 -22.56 0.74
C GLN A 103 -6.58 -21.78 0.54
N GLY A 104 -5.88 -21.50 1.64
CA GLY A 104 -4.53 -20.97 1.59
C GLY A 104 -3.55 -21.96 0.96
N GLY A 105 -2.41 -21.44 0.49
CA GLY A 105 -1.36 -22.25 -0.12
C GLY A 105 -0.48 -21.44 -1.07
N PHE A 106 0.56 -22.08 -1.59
CA PHE A 106 1.45 -21.48 -2.59
C PHE A 106 1.28 -22.19 -3.93
N PHE A 107 1.19 -21.40 -5.00
CA PHE A 107 1.19 -21.91 -6.37
C PHE A 107 2.49 -21.50 -7.05
N PHE A 108 3.22 -22.46 -7.59
CA PHE A 108 4.43 -22.22 -8.37
C PHE A 108 4.10 -22.43 -9.85
N LEU A 109 4.32 -21.40 -10.67
CA LEU A 109 4.16 -21.48 -12.11
C LEU A 109 5.54 -21.72 -12.74
N ASP A 110 5.82 -22.97 -13.11
CA ASP A 110 7.01 -23.29 -13.90
C ASP A 110 6.67 -23.17 -15.39
N ALA A 111 7.36 -22.29 -16.09
CA ALA A 111 7.13 -22.05 -17.50
C ALA A 111 8.47 -21.82 -18.20
N PRO A 112 8.76 -22.50 -19.34
CA PRO A 112 9.97 -22.25 -20.13
C PRO A 112 10.08 -20.78 -20.57
N GLY A 113 11.29 -20.33 -20.92
CA GLY A 113 11.48 -18.99 -21.51
C GLY A 113 10.68 -18.85 -22.81
N GLY A 114 9.91 -17.75 -22.96
CA GLY A 114 9.19 -17.44 -24.21
C GLY A 114 7.69 -17.82 -24.28
N THR A 115 7.10 -18.42 -23.24
CA THR A 115 5.69 -18.90 -23.26
C THR A 115 4.63 -17.90 -22.73
N GLY A 116 4.90 -16.60 -22.77
CA GLY A 116 3.86 -15.59 -22.49
C GLY A 116 3.37 -15.54 -21.04
N LYS A 117 4.30 -15.46 -20.07
CA LYS A 117 3.99 -15.21 -18.64
C LYS A 117 3.28 -13.86 -18.39
N THR A 118 3.18 -13.02 -19.42
CA THR A 118 2.63 -11.66 -19.37
C THR A 118 1.15 -11.60 -19.01
N PHE A 119 0.40 -12.70 -19.11
CA PHE A 119 -1.05 -12.69 -18.90
C PHE A 119 -1.51 -13.14 -17.50
N VAL A 120 -0.59 -13.58 -16.64
CA VAL A 120 -0.87 -14.06 -15.27
C VAL A 120 -0.40 -13.04 -14.22
N ARG A 121 -0.35 -11.76 -14.60
CA ARG A 121 -0.08 -10.68 -13.66
C ARG A 121 -1.38 -10.03 -13.20
#